data_AF-A0A8J9Y4R7-F1
#
_entry.id   AF-A0A8J9Y4R7-F1
#
_cell.length_a   1.000
_cell.length_b   1.000
_cell.length_c   1.000
_cell.angle_alpha   90.00
_cell.angle_beta   90.00
_cell.angle_gamma   90.00
#
_symmetry.space_group_name_H-M   'P 1'
#
loop_
_entity.id
_entity.type
_entity.pdbx_description
1 polymer ?
#
loop_
_entity_poly.entity_id
_entity_poly.type
_entity_poly.pdbx_seq_one_letter_code
_entity_poly.pdbx_strand_id
1 'polypeptide(L)'
;MSFVIKLTIKQALPVAKRSCPIIQNIYKYTTKATTSNENVYDSFTDWETLNKKKKINKAMKAYLDRAKEHDEFMKRQHFEYNIGKRHLANIMGEDPETFSQKDVDRAIEYLFPSGIYDPAARPLMKPPSEVFPARKAAEFDEAGRPHHFLFYTGKPNFFKLLYDAAENIQALQSYEDKVNRKKEIPNPNEKIELGSTVWYTKDELEQMLVERINELEYENFKLVMERLVTLPYSYRFKEFIEKYRKPLAAQRFALEIPKPSYDENGRAFITTYECLRKKARGDVTILSPGTGKITINGKDITYFEDVQSREQVIFPLIFTGMQDKVDVVCNIEGGGPSGQSGAIRWGIAWGLRSFVDKAMLESMQVAGLLTRDHRRRERKKPGQPGARKKPSWNRR
;
A
#
# COMPACT_ATOMS: atom_id res chain seq x y z
N MET A 1 29.82 51.82 13.64
CA MET A 1 29.16 50.51 13.84
C MET A 1 27.99 50.44 12.88
N SER A 2 28.22 49.81 11.73
CA SER A 2 27.65 48.49 11.38
C SER A 2 26.37 48.66 10.55
N PHE A 3 26.53 48.74 9.22
CA PHE A 3 26.26 47.65 8.27
C PHE A 3 24.76 47.43 8.02
N VAL A 4 24.24 48.06 6.95
CA VAL A 4 23.02 47.65 6.25
C VAL A 4 23.44 47.27 4.83
N ILE A 5 23.41 45.98 4.55
CA ILE A 5 23.75 45.40 3.24
C ILE A 5 22.47 45.41 2.39
N LYS A 6 22.44 46.25 1.35
CA LYS A 6 21.61 46.07 0.16
C LYS A 6 22.53 45.57 -0.96
N LEU A 7 22.36 44.32 -1.37
CA LEU A 7 23.08 43.73 -2.50
C LEU A 7 22.08 43.50 -3.64
N THR A 8 22.06 44.47 -4.56
CA THR A 8 21.47 44.37 -5.90
C THR A 8 22.35 43.49 -6.78
N ILE A 9 21.79 42.42 -7.34
CA ILE A 9 22.45 41.59 -8.35
C ILE A 9 22.27 42.28 -9.70
N LYS A 10 23.34 42.90 -10.19
CA LYS A 10 23.50 43.27 -11.61
C LYS A 10 24.62 42.42 -12.21
N GLN A 11 24.31 41.88 -13.38
CA GLN A 11 25.13 41.07 -14.25
C GLN A 11 26.48 41.74 -14.55
N ALA A 12 27.56 40.97 -14.45
CA ALA A 12 28.85 41.27 -15.07
C ALA A 12 29.56 39.96 -15.42
N LEU A 13 29.68 39.71 -16.72
CA LEU A 13 30.57 38.69 -17.31
C LEU A 13 32.03 39.11 -17.08
N PRO A 14 32.94 38.21 -16.66
CA PRO A 14 34.37 38.45 -16.79
C PRO A 14 34.91 37.75 -18.05
N VAL A 15 35.40 38.58 -18.98
CA VAL A 15 36.34 38.17 -20.02
C VAL A 15 37.74 38.16 -19.40
N ALA A 16 38.43 37.02 -19.41
CA ALA A 16 39.88 36.98 -19.31
C ALA A 16 40.43 35.77 -20.08
N LYS A 17 41.24 36.11 -21.08
CA LYS A 17 41.95 35.26 -22.02
C LYS A 17 42.90 34.28 -21.31
N ARG A 18 42.82 33.00 -21.66
CA ARG A 18 43.97 32.08 -21.65
C ARG A 18 43.95 31.24 -22.93
N SER A 19 44.99 31.43 -23.72
CA SER A 19 45.36 30.69 -24.91
C SER A 19 45.83 29.28 -24.56
N CYS A 20 45.22 28.25 -25.16
CA CYS A 20 45.86 26.96 -25.50
C CYS A 20 45.13 26.37 -26.73
N PRO A 21 45.84 25.67 -27.63
CA PRO A 21 45.49 25.60 -29.04
C PRO A 21 44.43 24.55 -29.36
N ILE A 22 43.62 24.89 -30.35
CA ILE A 22 42.58 24.07 -30.97
C ILE A 22 43.27 22.98 -31.82
N ILE A 23 43.16 21.72 -31.42
CA ILE A 23 43.39 20.58 -32.31
C ILE A 23 42.04 20.24 -32.95
N GLN A 24 41.77 20.84 -34.11
CA GLN A 24 40.73 20.39 -35.02
C GLN A 24 41.25 19.17 -35.80
N ASN A 25 41.05 17.97 -35.27
CA ASN A 25 41.08 16.78 -36.12
C ASN A 25 39.75 16.70 -36.87
N ILE A 26 39.70 17.39 -38.01
CA ILE A 26 38.74 17.15 -39.07
C ILE A 26 39.05 15.76 -39.62
N TYR A 27 38.24 14.76 -39.28
CA TYR A 27 38.26 13.49 -40.00
C TYR A 27 37.77 13.76 -41.43
N LYS A 28 38.72 13.96 -42.35
CA LYS A 28 38.48 13.93 -43.78
C LYS A 28 38.12 12.49 -44.16
N TYR A 29 36.85 12.23 -44.42
CA TYR A 29 36.46 11.02 -45.14
C TYR A 29 37.02 11.12 -46.56
N THR A 30 38.03 10.31 -46.86
CA THR A 30 38.55 10.13 -48.20
C THR A 30 37.68 9.10 -48.91
N THR A 31 36.93 9.53 -49.92
CA THR A 31 36.28 8.64 -50.88
C THR A 31 37.32 8.15 -51.88
N LYS A 32 37.99 7.04 -51.56
CA LYS A 32 38.65 6.23 -52.59
C LYS A 32 37.72 5.06 -52.92
N ALA A 33 36.96 5.22 -53.99
CA ALA A 33 36.34 4.12 -54.69
C ALA A 33 37.47 3.26 -55.28
N THR A 34 37.51 1.98 -54.93
CA THR A 34 38.27 0.97 -55.66
C THR A 34 37.31 -0.16 -55.96
N THR A 35 36.89 -0.19 -57.21
CA THR A 35 36.15 -1.27 -57.83
C THR A 35 37.04 -2.50 -57.94
N SER A 36 36.73 -3.54 -57.17
CA SER A 36 36.96 -4.92 -57.58
C SER A 36 35.93 -5.78 -56.87
N ASN A 37 34.83 -6.01 -57.60
CA ASN A 37 33.91 -7.10 -57.34
C ASN A 37 34.68 -8.41 -57.42
N GLU A 38 34.70 -9.16 -56.34
CA GLU A 38 34.58 -10.61 -56.31
C GLU A 38 34.43 -11.07 -54.85
N ASN A 39 33.25 -11.62 -54.54
CA ASN A 39 32.97 -12.56 -53.45
C ASN A 39 33.14 -12.08 -51.99
N VAL A 40 32.26 -11.16 -51.56
CA VAL A 40 31.97 -10.94 -50.12
C VAL A 40 30.69 -11.65 -49.67
N TYR A 41 29.91 -12.23 -50.60
CA TYR A 41 28.62 -12.87 -50.31
C TYR A 41 28.68 -14.36 -49.96
N ASP A 42 29.87 -14.97 -49.91
CA ASP A 42 30.02 -16.42 -49.66
C ASP A 42 30.34 -16.76 -48.19
N SER A 43 30.18 -15.81 -47.26
CA SER A 43 30.48 -15.98 -45.82
C SER A 43 29.25 -15.88 -44.91
N PHE A 44 28.04 -16.12 -45.44
CA PHE A 44 26.80 -16.03 -44.66
C PHE A 44 26.07 -17.37 -44.44
N THR A 45 26.62 -18.50 -44.91
CA THR A 45 26.05 -19.83 -44.63
C THR A 45 27.10 -20.90 -44.40
N ASP A 46 28.07 -20.64 -43.52
CA ASP A 46 28.91 -21.71 -42.97
C ASP A 46 28.17 -22.40 -41.82
N TRP A 47 27.41 -23.45 -42.13
CA TRP A 47 26.84 -24.36 -41.14
C TRP A 47 27.92 -25.01 -40.23
N GLU A 48 29.20 -24.98 -40.65
CA GLU A 48 30.35 -25.41 -39.85
C GLU A 48 30.69 -24.45 -38.69
N THR A 49 30.34 -23.16 -38.77
CA THR A 49 30.63 -22.18 -37.70
C THR A 49 29.60 -22.20 -36.57
N LEU A 50 28.40 -22.74 -36.81
CA LEU A 50 27.39 -22.99 -35.77
C LEU A 50 27.79 -24.13 -34.82
N ASN A 51 28.64 -25.06 -35.29
CA ASN A 51 29.06 -26.24 -34.54
C ASN A 51 30.33 -26.03 -33.70
N LYS A 52 31.07 -24.93 -33.91
CA LYS A 52 32.15 -24.53 -32.99
C LYS A 52 31.49 -23.89 -31.78
N LYS A 53 31.20 -24.69 -30.73
CA LYS A 53 30.84 -24.19 -29.38
C LYS A 53 31.82 -23.08 -29.01
N LYS A 54 31.42 -21.82 -29.16
CA LYS A 54 32.24 -20.68 -28.76
C LYS A 54 32.58 -20.88 -27.29
N LYS A 55 33.86 -20.82 -26.95
CA LYS A 55 34.30 -20.95 -25.55
C LYS A 55 33.73 -19.76 -24.76
N ILE A 56 32.67 -20.04 -24.01
CA ILE A 56 32.02 -19.06 -23.14
C ILE A 56 33.02 -18.64 -22.06
N ASN A 57 33.00 -17.37 -21.69
CA ASN A 57 33.75 -16.89 -20.54
C ASN A 57 33.37 -17.69 -19.28
N LYS A 58 34.36 -18.09 -18.47
CA LYS A 58 34.17 -18.87 -17.23
C LYS A 58 33.11 -18.22 -16.32
N ALA A 59 33.07 -16.89 -16.23
CA ALA A 59 32.09 -16.15 -15.44
C ALA A 59 30.65 -16.33 -15.94
N MET A 60 30.45 -16.34 -17.26
CA MET A 60 29.14 -16.53 -17.88
C MET A 60 28.66 -17.97 -17.70
N LYS A 61 29.55 -18.95 -17.86
CA LYS A 61 29.23 -20.36 -17.56
C LYS A 61 28.79 -20.53 -16.10
N ALA A 62 29.55 -19.97 -15.15
CA ALA A 62 29.20 -20.03 -13.73
C ALA A 62 27.89 -19.29 -13.38
N TYR A 63 27.47 -18.30 -14.17
CA TYR A 63 26.16 -17.68 -14.02
C TYR A 63 25.04 -18.62 -14.50
N LEU A 64 25.20 -19.25 -15.67
CA LEU A 64 24.22 -20.21 -16.20
C LEU A 64 24.06 -21.43 -15.31
N ASP A 65 25.18 -21.97 -14.81
CA ASP A 65 25.16 -23.11 -13.90
C ASP A 65 24.41 -22.74 -12.60
N ARG A 66 24.66 -21.56 -12.01
CA ARG A 66 23.92 -21.07 -10.84
C ARG A 66 22.42 -20.86 -11.10
N ALA A 67 22.04 -20.40 -12.29
CA ALA A 67 20.64 -20.23 -12.67
C ALA A 67 19.94 -21.61 -12.79
N LYS A 68 20.58 -22.57 -13.46
CA LYS A 68 20.08 -23.95 -13.59
C LYS A 68 19.94 -24.63 -12.22
N GLU A 69 20.96 -24.51 -11.36
CA GLU A 69 20.93 -25.05 -10.00
C GLU A 69 19.78 -24.46 -9.18
N HIS A 70 19.52 -23.16 -9.30
CA HIS A 70 18.40 -22.51 -8.62
C HIS A 70 17.04 -23.01 -9.13
N ASP A 71 16.88 -23.17 -10.44
CA ASP A 71 15.64 -23.69 -11.01
C ASP A 71 15.38 -25.14 -10.59
N GLU A 72 16.42 -25.97 -10.56
CA GLU A 72 16.34 -27.34 -10.02
C GLU A 72 16.02 -27.35 -8.53
N PHE A 73 16.64 -26.44 -7.75
CA PHE A 73 16.33 -26.26 -6.34
C PHE A 73 14.86 -25.91 -6.12
N MET A 74 14.33 -24.93 -6.85
CA MET A 74 12.92 -24.54 -6.74
C MET A 74 11.98 -25.70 -7.11
N LYS A 75 12.28 -26.48 -8.15
CA LYS A 75 11.52 -27.68 -8.52
C LYS A 75 11.50 -28.72 -7.39
N ARG A 76 12.65 -28.97 -6.75
CA ARG A 76 12.74 -29.88 -5.60
C ARG A 76 11.90 -29.38 -4.43
N GLN A 77 11.99 -28.10 -4.10
CA GLN A 77 11.20 -27.50 -3.02
C GLN A 77 9.70 -27.56 -3.29
N HIS A 78 9.26 -27.33 -4.53
CA HIS A 78 7.84 -27.49 -4.90
C HIS A 78 7.36 -28.94 -4.73
N PHE A 79 8.20 -29.90 -5.11
CA PHE A 79 7.90 -31.31 -4.94
C PHE A 79 7.80 -31.72 -3.46
N GLU A 80 8.79 -31.32 -2.64
CA GLU A 80 8.81 -31.54 -1.19
C GLU A 80 7.59 -30.89 -0.50
N TYR A 81 7.24 -29.67 -0.89
CA TYR A 81 6.06 -28.97 -0.37
C TYR A 81 4.76 -29.74 -0.68
N ASN A 82 4.59 -30.23 -1.92
CA ASN A 82 3.39 -30.97 -2.30
C ASN A 82 3.28 -32.32 -1.56
N ILE A 83 4.40 -33.00 -1.33
CA ILE A 83 4.45 -34.22 -0.52
C ILE A 83 4.13 -33.90 0.94
N GLY A 84 4.77 -32.88 1.50
CA GLY A 84 4.54 -32.42 2.87
C GLY A 84 3.09 -32.03 3.12
N LYS A 85 2.46 -31.35 2.15
CA LYS A 85 1.03 -31.00 2.18
C LYS A 85 0.14 -32.24 2.28
N ARG A 86 0.41 -33.28 1.50
CA ARG A 86 -0.34 -34.55 1.55
C ARG A 86 -0.15 -35.28 2.88
N HIS A 87 1.06 -35.28 3.41
CA HIS A 87 1.33 -35.86 4.74
C HIS A 87 0.63 -35.09 5.86
N LEU A 88 0.63 -33.76 5.80
CA LEU A 88 -0.05 -32.92 6.77
C LEU A 88 -1.56 -33.17 6.75
N ALA A 89 -2.17 -33.25 5.58
CA ALA A 89 -3.58 -33.61 5.44
C ALA A 89 -3.88 -34.98 6.08
N ASN A 90 -3.04 -35.99 5.82
CA ASN A 90 -3.18 -37.32 6.42
C ASN A 90 -3.07 -37.30 7.96
N ILE A 91 -2.14 -36.52 8.52
CA ILE A 91 -1.99 -36.36 9.99
C ILE A 91 -3.23 -35.70 10.60
N MET A 92 -3.81 -34.71 9.91
CA MET A 92 -5.01 -34.01 10.37
C MET A 92 -6.31 -34.78 10.08
N GLY A 93 -6.26 -35.86 9.30
CA GLY A 93 -7.43 -36.63 8.88
C GLY A 93 -8.29 -35.93 7.82
N GLU A 94 -7.72 -34.99 7.06
CA GLU A 94 -8.39 -34.22 6.02
C GLU A 94 -8.08 -34.76 4.62
N ASP A 95 -8.94 -34.45 3.64
CA ASP A 95 -8.73 -34.83 2.24
C ASP A 95 -7.60 -34.00 1.58
N PRO A 96 -6.53 -34.63 1.03
CA PRO A 96 -5.38 -33.90 0.50
C PRO A 96 -5.68 -32.95 -0.66
N GLU A 97 -6.70 -33.23 -1.47
CA GLU A 97 -7.04 -32.43 -2.65
C GLU A 97 -7.81 -31.16 -2.27
N THR A 98 -8.67 -31.24 -1.24
CA THR A 98 -9.45 -30.10 -0.73
C THR A 98 -8.64 -29.20 0.21
N PHE A 99 -7.50 -29.68 0.72
CA PHE A 99 -6.70 -29.00 1.73
C PHE A 99 -6.17 -27.63 1.26
N SER A 100 -6.62 -26.54 1.87
CA SER A 100 -6.24 -25.17 1.48
C SER A 100 -5.03 -24.67 2.27
N GLN A 101 -4.41 -23.55 1.85
CA GLN A 101 -3.30 -22.94 2.61
C GLN A 101 -3.71 -22.51 4.02
N LYS A 102 -4.98 -22.12 4.22
CA LYS A 102 -5.48 -21.74 5.55
C LYS A 102 -5.53 -22.92 6.50
N ASP A 103 -5.80 -24.11 5.96
CA ASP A 103 -5.86 -25.34 6.74
C ASP A 103 -4.45 -25.83 7.07
N VAL A 104 -3.49 -25.66 6.14
CA VAL A 104 -2.05 -25.82 6.39
C VAL A 104 -1.59 -24.94 7.55
N ASP A 105 -1.87 -23.63 7.48
CA ASP A 105 -1.45 -22.66 8.50
C ASP A 105 -2.05 -23.01 9.88
N ARG A 106 -3.33 -23.39 9.93
CA ARG A 106 -4.02 -23.83 11.16
C ARG A 106 -3.42 -25.12 11.72
N ALA A 107 -3.14 -26.10 10.86
CA ALA A 107 -2.54 -27.36 11.27
C ALA A 107 -1.14 -27.15 11.86
N ILE A 108 -0.35 -26.25 11.28
CA ILE A 108 1.00 -25.92 11.77
C ILE A 108 0.92 -25.18 13.11
N GLU A 109 -0.01 -24.23 13.25
CA GLU A 109 -0.22 -23.53 14.52
C GLU A 109 -0.60 -24.51 15.64
N TYR A 110 -1.36 -25.55 15.32
CA TYR A 110 -1.74 -26.61 16.26
C TYR A 110 -0.59 -27.58 16.58
N LEU A 111 0.11 -28.09 15.56
CA LEU A 111 1.20 -29.07 15.73
C LEU A 111 2.46 -28.46 16.34
N PHE A 112 2.76 -27.20 15.98
CA PHE A 112 3.94 -26.46 16.41
C PHE A 112 3.55 -25.12 17.06
N PRO A 113 2.91 -25.14 18.23
CA PRO A 113 2.46 -23.92 18.89
C PRO A 113 3.67 -23.07 19.30
N SER A 114 3.77 -21.88 18.71
CA SER A 114 4.85 -20.94 19.00
C SER A 114 4.32 -19.64 19.62
N GLY A 115 4.83 -19.30 20.80
CA GLY A 115 4.48 -18.06 21.51
C GLY A 115 5.26 -16.83 21.04
N ILE A 116 5.91 -16.90 19.87
CA ILE A 116 6.74 -15.81 19.36
C ILE A 116 5.84 -14.66 18.89
N TYR A 117 6.13 -13.45 19.37
CA TYR A 117 5.34 -12.26 19.06
C TYR A 117 5.37 -11.88 17.58
N ASP A 118 6.53 -12.01 16.93
CA ASP A 118 6.70 -11.76 15.50
C ASP A 118 6.15 -12.93 14.68
N PRO A 119 5.09 -12.74 13.86
CA PRO A 119 4.53 -13.81 13.04
C PRO A 119 5.51 -14.37 12.01
N ALA A 120 6.48 -13.59 11.54
CA ALA A 120 7.44 -14.03 10.52
C ALA A 120 8.47 -15.03 11.06
N ALA A 121 8.70 -15.03 12.37
CA ALA A 121 9.63 -15.95 13.04
C ALA A 121 8.95 -17.25 13.53
N ARG A 122 7.64 -17.39 13.31
CA ARG A 122 6.89 -18.60 13.65
C ARG A 122 7.16 -19.71 12.63
N PRO A 123 7.00 -20.99 13.02
CA PRO A 123 7.00 -22.09 12.05
C PRO A 123 5.96 -21.83 10.96
N LEU A 124 6.35 -21.99 9.69
CA LEU A 124 5.47 -21.83 8.54
C LEU A 124 5.79 -22.87 7.47
N MET A 125 4.77 -23.30 6.74
CA MET A 125 4.90 -24.13 5.54
C MET A 125 4.08 -23.45 4.45
N LYS A 126 4.77 -22.80 3.53
CA LYS A 126 4.15 -22.06 2.43
C LYS A 126 4.72 -22.54 1.09
N PRO A 127 4.02 -22.26 -0.02
CA PRO A 127 4.56 -22.51 -1.34
C PRO A 127 5.96 -21.86 -1.50
N PRO A 128 6.95 -22.56 -2.07
CA PRO A 128 8.31 -22.03 -2.23
C PRO A 128 8.38 -20.68 -2.94
N SER A 129 7.44 -20.40 -3.85
CA SER A 129 7.33 -19.11 -4.55
C SER A 129 7.04 -17.92 -3.64
N GLU A 130 6.43 -18.14 -2.47
CA GLU A 130 6.16 -17.10 -1.47
C GLU A 130 7.30 -16.98 -0.44
N VAL A 131 8.02 -18.08 -0.19
CA VAL A 131 9.10 -18.15 0.80
C VAL A 131 10.40 -17.57 0.23
N PHE A 132 10.75 -17.98 -0.99
CA PHE A 132 11.98 -17.55 -1.63
C PHE A 132 11.73 -16.30 -2.48
N PRO A 133 12.64 -15.31 -2.46
CA PRO A 133 12.50 -14.12 -3.28
C PRO A 133 12.60 -14.49 -4.77
N ALA A 134 11.76 -13.86 -5.58
CA ALA A 134 11.83 -14.00 -7.04
C ALA A 134 13.22 -13.60 -7.55
N ARG A 135 13.78 -14.42 -8.44
CA ARG A 135 15.04 -14.16 -9.13
C ARG A 135 14.79 -14.10 -10.61
N LYS A 136 15.61 -13.30 -11.31
CA LYS A 136 15.61 -13.28 -12.77
C LYS A 136 16.03 -14.64 -13.30
N ALA A 137 15.36 -15.08 -14.36
CA ALA A 137 15.85 -16.18 -15.18
C ALA A 137 17.20 -15.82 -15.82
N ALA A 138 17.88 -16.83 -16.38
CA ALA A 138 19.09 -16.60 -17.15
C ALA A 138 18.84 -15.57 -18.26
N GLU A 139 19.65 -14.52 -18.32
CA GLU A 139 19.46 -13.41 -19.27
C GLU A 139 20.08 -13.67 -20.66
N PHE A 140 20.85 -14.75 -20.83
CA PHE A 140 21.54 -15.11 -22.07
C PHE A 140 21.60 -16.63 -22.31
N ASP A 141 21.74 -16.99 -23.59
CA ASP A 141 21.88 -18.36 -24.06
C ASP A 141 23.22 -19.00 -23.69
N GLU A 142 23.35 -20.31 -23.88
CA GLU A 142 24.64 -21.01 -23.81
C GLU A 142 25.67 -20.44 -24.81
N ALA A 143 25.25 -19.82 -25.91
CA ALA A 143 26.17 -19.14 -26.83
C ALA A 143 26.67 -17.77 -26.28
N GLY A 144 26.11 -17.30 -25.17
CA GLY A 144 26.37 -15.99 -24.58
C GLY A 144 25.60 -14.83 -25.22
N ARG A 145 24.59 -15.13 -26.04
CA ARG A 145 23.71 -14.13 -26.65
C ARG A 145 22.61 -13.73 -25.65
N PRO A 146 22.46 -12.45 -25.29
CA PRO A 146 21.35 -12.01 -24.45
C PRO A 146 19.98 -12.25 -25.10
N HIS A 147 18.99 -12.65 -24.30
CA HIS A 147 17.61 -12.83 -24.76
C HIS A 147 16.91 -11.48 -24.99
N HIS A 148 17.27 -10.47 -24.19
CA HIS A 148 16.65 -9.14 -24.24
C HIS A 148 17.55 -8.12 -24.94
N PHE A 149 16.99 -7.31 -25.84
CA PHE A 149 17.77 -6.32 -26.60
C PHE A 149 18.33 -5.18 -25.72
N LEU A 150 17.61 -4.79 -24.67
CA LEU A 150 18.08 -3.82 -23.66
C LEU A 150 19.00 -4.41 -22.58
N PHE A 151 19.50 -5.63 -22.74
CA PHE A 151 20.37 -6.27 -21.74
C PHE A 151 21.55 -5.39 -21.31
N TYR A 152 22.21 -4.73 -22.26
CA TYR A 152 23.40 -3.91 -22.00
C TYR A 152 23.13 -2.59 -21.25
N THR A 153 21.86 -2.28 -20.97
CA THR A 153 21.49 -1.15 -20.08
C THR A 153 21.66 -1.49 -18.60
N GLY A 154 21.84 -2.78 -18.26
CA GLY A 154 21.93 -3.30 -16.89
C GLY A 154 20.57 -3.51 -16.20
N LYS A 155 19.52 -2.81 -16.64
CA LYS A 155 18.14 -2.92 -16.12
C LYS A 155 17.13 -3.16 -17.27
N PRO A 156 17.22 -4.31 -17.95
CA PRO A 156 16.42 -4.57 -19.14
C PRO A 156 14.91 -4.44 -18.91
N ASN A 157 14.37 -4.91 -17.78
CA ASN A 157 12.92 -4.92 -17.53
C ASN A 157 12.39 -3.50 -17.27
N PHE A 158 13.10 -2.70 -16.48
CA PHE A 158 12.73 -1.30 -16.21
C PHE A 158 12.77 -0.44 -17.48
N PHE A 159 13.84 -0.51 -18.25
CA PHE A 159 13.94 0.28 -19.48
C PHE A 159 12.98 -0.23 -20.58
N LYS A 160 12.67 -1.54 -20.60
CA LYS A 160 11.61 -2.07 -21.46
C LYS A 160 10.26 -1.44 -21.10
N LEU A 161 9.92 -1.38 -19.82
CA LEU A 161 8.69 -0.75 -19.37
C LEU A 161 8.60 0.73 -19.81
N LEU A 162 9.71 1.47 -19.74
CA LEU A 162 9.75 2.86 -20.19
C LEU A 162 9.64 2.98 -21.71
N TYR A 163 10.28 2.06 -22.44
CA TYR A 163 10.20 1.97 -23.89
C TYR A 163 8.76 1.69 -24.35
N ASP A 164 8.11 0.67 -23.77
CA ASP A 164 6.72 0.32 -24.07
C ASP A 164 5.78 1.50 -23.76
N ALA A 165 6.01 2.21 -22.65
CA ALA A 165 5.24 3.40 -22.31
C ALA A 165 5.43 4.56 -23.31
N ALA A 166 6.67 4.78 -23.78
CA ALA A 166 6.97 5.78 -24.79
C ALA A 166 6.35 5.41 -26.16
N GLU A 167 6.39 4.14 -26.55
CA GLU A 167 5.75 3.63 -27.76
C GLU A 167 4.22 3.83 -27.70
N ASN A 168 3.60 3.52 -26.56
CA ASN A 168 2.17 3.76 -26.33
C ASN A 168 1.82 5.25 -26.45
N ILE A 169 2.64 6.15 -25.90
CA ILE A 169 2.48 7.60 -26.04
C ILE A 169 2.54 8.02 -27.52
N GLN A 170 3.55 7.54 -28.26
CA GLN A 170 3.71 7.87 -29.68
C GLN A 170 2.56 7.31 -30.53
N ALA A 171 2.07 6.11 -30.20
CA ALA A 171 0.92 5.50 -30.85
C ALA A 171 -0.37 6.32 -30.62
N LEU A 172 -0.58 6.82 -29.39
CA LEU A 172 -1.69 7.72 -29.07
C LEU A 172 -1.61 9.03 -29.85
N GLN A 173 -0.44 9.66 -29.88
CA GLN A 173 -0.22 10.91 -30.64
C GLN A 173 -0.47 10.71 -32.14
N SER A 174 0.06 9.62 -32.70
CA SER A 174 -0.15 9.28 -34.12
C SER A 174 -1.62 9.01 -34.43
N TYR A 175 -2.38 8.49 -33.46
CA TYR A 175 -3.82 8.29 -33.59
C TYR A 175 -4.57 9.61 -33.48
N GLU A 176 -4.24 10.44 -32.51
CA GLU A 176 -4.79 11.78 -32.33
C GLU A 176 -4.63 12.60 -33.61
N ASP A 177 -3.46 12.60 -34.25
CA ASP A 177 -3.23 13.26 -35.54
C ASP A 177 -4.15 12.74 -36.65
N LYS A 178 -4.42 11.43 -36.69
CA LYS A 178 -5.34 10.81 -37.68
C LYS A 178 -6.79 11.23 -37.43
N VAL A 179 -7.21 11.28 -36.17
CA VAL A 179 -8.58 11.68 -35.80
C VAL A 179 -8.79 13.18 -36.03
N ASN A 180 -7.79 14.00 -35.70
CA ASN A 180 -7.79 15.44 -35.98
C ASN A 180 -7.92 15.73 -37.47
N ARG A 181 -7.24 14.94 -38.34
CA ARG A 181 -7.42 15.03 -39.81
C ARG A 181 -8.85 14.72 -40.25
N LYS A 182 -9.55 13.84 -39.55
CA LYS A 182 -10.95 13.48 -39.79
C LYS A 182 -11.96 14.46 -39.15
N LYS A 183 -11.49 15.42 -38.32
CA LYS A 183 -12.32 16.36 -37.54
C LYS A 183 -13.32 15.69 -36.59
N GLU A 184 -13.05 14.45 -36.20
CA GLU A 184 -13.84 13.76 -35.18
C GLU A 184 -13.44 14.26 -33.79
N ILE A 185 -14.43 14.49 -32.92
CA ILE A 185 -14.21 15.00 -31.57
C ILE A 185 -14.07 13.80 -30.62
N PRO A 186 -13.10 13.80 -29.68
CA PRO A 186 -13.00 12.76 -28.67
C PRO A 186 -14.29 12.65 -27.84
N ASN A 187 -14.85 11.44 -27.73
CA ASN A 187 -16.00 11.18 -26.87
C ASN A 187 -15.64 11.44 -25.39
N PRO A 188 -16.30 12.37 -24.68
CA PRO A 188 -15.99 12.68 -23.28
C PRO A 188 -16.21 11.51 -22.31
N ASN A 189 -17.09 10.57 -22.66
CA ASN A 189 -17.49 9.45 -21.81
C ASN A 189 -16.47 8.29 -21.78
N GLU A 190 -15.45 8.32 -22.64
CA GLU A 190 -14.41 7.27 -22.75
C GLU A 190 -13.16 7.60 -21.92
N LYS A 191 -13.15 8.68 -21.14
CA LYS A 191 -11.99 9.07 -20.32
C LYS A 191 -11.81 8.11 -19.14
N ILE A 192 -10.58 7.64 -18.92
CA ILE A 192 -10.26 6.74 -17.81
C ILE A 192 -10.46 7.46 -16.47
N GLU A 193 -11.28 6.89 -15.59
CA GLU A 193 -11.41 7.32 -14.21
C GLU A 193 -10.29 6.74 -13.34
N LEU A 194 -9.53 7.61 -12.68
CA LEU A 194 -8.33 7.21 -11.92
C LEU A 194 -8.55 7.23 -10.41
N GLY A 195 -9.64 7.84 -9.94
CA GLY A 195 -9.82 8.21 -8.52
C GLY A 195 -9.84 7.03 -7.56
N SER A 196 -10.20 5.84 -8.02
CA SER A 196 -10.23 4.61 -7.23
C SER A 196 -8.93 3.81 -7.26
N THR A 197 -7.89 4.27 -7.97
CA THR A 197 -6.65 3.52 -8.19
C THR A 197 -5.42 4.36 -7.89
N VAL A 198 -4.36 3.72 -7.43
CA VAL A 198 -3.06 4.35 -7.15
C VAL A 198 -1.97 3.58 -7.89
N TRP A 199 -0.91 4.28 -8.29
CA TRP A 199 0.27 3.66 -8.87
C TRP A 199 0.94 2.71 -7.87
N TYR A 200 1.58 1.65 -8.36
CA TYR A 200 2.43 0.83 -7.50
C TYR A 200 3.53 1.67 -6.86
N THR A 201 3.81 1.36 -5.60
CA THR A 201 4.96 1.91 -4.88
C THR A 201 6.25 1.39 -5.48
N LYS A 202 7.37 2.05 -5.16
CA LYS A 202 8.70 1.64 -5.61
C LYS A 202 9.00 0.18 -5.28
N ASP A 203 8.78 -0.24 -4.04
CA ASP A 203 9.07 -1.62 -3.59
C ASP A 203 8.24 -2.65 -4.35
N GLU A 204 6.97 -2.35 -4.61
CA GLU A 204 6.07 -3.20 -5.41
C GLU A 204 6.55 -3.28 -6.87
N LEU A 205 7.02 -2.17 -7.43
CA LEU A 205 7.56 -2.12 -8.80
C LEU A 205 8.87 -2.91 -8.91
N GLU A 206 9.76 -2.83 -7.92
CA GLU A 206 10.99 -3.63 -7.85
C GLU A 206 10.70 -5.13 -7.78
N GLN A 207 9.70 -5.52 -6.98
CA GLN A 207 9.27 -6.92 -6.89
C GLN A 207 8.70 -7.42 -8.22
N MET A 208 7.88 -6.61 -8.89
CA MET A 208 7.29 -6.96 -10.19
C MET A 208 8.32 -7.09 -11.31
N LEU A 209 9.32 -6.19 -11.35
CA LEU A 209 10.36 -6.20 -12.38
C LEU A 209 11.55 -7.10 -12.03
N VAL A 210 11.67 -7.53 -10.78
CA VAL A 210 12.83 -8.26 -10.23
C VAL A 210 14.13 -7.49 -10.48
N GLU A 211 14.06 -6.16 -10.34
CA GLU A 211 15.16 -5.22 -10.59
C GLU A 211 15.18 -4.15 -9.50
N ARG A 212 16.38 -3.67 -9.15
CA ARG A 212 16.54 -2.56 -8.21
C ARG A 212 16.36 -1.23 -8.92
N ILE A 213 15.55 -0.35 -8.35
CA ILE A 213 15.15 0.93 -8.93
C ILE A 213 15.60 2.05 -8.00
N ASN A 214 16.18 3.11 -8.57
CA ASN A 214 16.52 4.30 -7.79
C ASN A 214 15.29 5.20 -7.62
N GLU A 215 15.30 6.09 -6.61
CA GLU A 215 14.17 7.00 -6.39
C GLU A 215 13.89 7.89 -7.60
N LEU A 216 14.96 8.46 -8.20
CA LEU A 216 14.86 9.27 -9.42
C LEU A 216 14.29 8.49 -10.61
N GLU A 217 14.63 7.20 -10.72
CA GLU A 217 14.11 6.35 -11.80
C GLU A 217 12.61 6.09 -11.62
N TYR A 218 12.17 5.89 -10.38
CA TYR A 218 10.77 5.74 -10.04
C TYR A 218 9.97 7.05 -10.25
N GLU A 219 10.54 8.21 -9.93
CA GLU A 219 9.94 9.51 -10.26
C GLU A 219 9.78 9.71 -11.77
N ASN A 220 10.80 9.34 -12.55
CA ASN A 220 10.72 9.38 -14.02
C ASN A 220 9.63 8.45 -14.56
N PHE A 221 9.53 7.24 -14.02
CA PHE A 221 8.46 6.31 -14.35
C PHE A 221 7.08 6.92 -14.09
N LYS A 222 6.89 7.50 -12.91
CA LYS A 222 5.63 8.15 -12.53
C LYS A 222 5.30 9.30 -13.50
N LEU A 223 6.27 10.12 -13.87
CA LEU A 223 6.08 11.21 -14.84
C LEU A 223 5.64 10.70 -16.21
N VAL A 224 6.28 9.63 -16.72
CA VAL A 224 5.91 9.03 -18.00
C VAL A 224 4.49 8.46 -17.96
N MET A 225 4.14 7.80 -16.86
CA MET A 225 2.82 7.22 -16.66
C MET A 225 1.71 8.27 -16.49
N GLU A 226 1.97 9.34 -15.74
CA GLU A 226 1.07 10.48 -15.64
C GLU A 226 0.88 11.14 -17.01
N ARG A 227 1.96 11.32 -17.77
CA ARG A 227 1.90 11.86 -19.13
C ARG A 227 1.03 10.99 -20.04
N LEU A 228 1.22 9.67 -20.03
CA LEU A 228 0.42 8.73 -20.82
C LEU A 228 -1.08 8.85 -20.52
N VAL A 229 -1.42 9.02 -19.24
CA VAL A 229 -2.80 9.16 -18.78
C VAL A 229 -3.42 10.51 -19.14
N THR A 230 -2.63 11.59 -19.17
CA THR A 230 -3.13 12.93 -19.55
C THR A 230 -3.49 13.06 -21.03
N LEU A 231 -2.96 12.19 -21.89
CA LEU A 231 -3.21 12.27 -23.33
C LEU A 231 -4.67 11.95 -23.68
N PRO A 232 -5.21 12.56 -24.75
CA PRO A 232 -6.48 12.15 -25.34
C PRO A 232 -6.44 10.67 -25.76
N TYR A 233 -7.57 9.97 -25.66
CA TYR A 233 -7.72 8.56 -26.06
C TYR A 233 -6.90 7.53 -25.27
N SER A 234 -6.47 7.87 -24.04
CA SER A 234 -5.71 6.97 -23.17
C SER A 234 -6.41 5.62 -22.87
N TYR A 235 -7.73 5.53 -23.05
CA TYR A 235 -8.51 4.29 -22.89
C TYR A 235 -8.05 3.12 -23.77
N ARG A 236 -7.40 3.38 -24.91
CA ARG A 236 -6.93 2.29 -25.78
C ARG A 236 -5.83 1.46 -25.13
N PHE A 237 -5.07 2.06 -24.22
CA PHE A 237 -4.02 1.39 -23.46
C PHE A 237 -4.42 1.20 -21.99
N LYS A 238 -5.72 1.03 -21.73
CA LYS A 238 -6.26 0.79 -20.38
C LYS A 238 -5.63 -0.43 -19.71
N GLU A 239 -5.49 -1.54 -20.43
CA GLU A 239 -4.87 -2.77 -19.92
C GLU A 239 -3.42 -2.54 -19.45
N PHE A 240 -2.65 -1.74 -20.20
CA PHE A 240 -1.28 -1.39 -19.85
C PHE A 240 -1.22 -0.50 -18.60
N ILE A 241 -2.12 0.47 -18.49
CA ILE A 241 -2.21 1.37 -17.32
C ILE A 241 -2.65 0.60 -16.08
N GLU A 242 -3.67 -0.26 -16.20
CA GLU A 242 -4.20 -1.06 -15.11
C GLU A 242 -3.19 -2.08 -14.58
N LYS A 243 -2.34 -2.63 -15.46
CA LYS A 243 -1.25 -3.52 -15.05
C LYS A 243 -0.33 -2.92 -13.99
N TYR A 244 -0.12 -1.60 -13.98
CA TYR A 244 0.77 -0.91 -13.04
C TYR A 244 0.04 -0.13 -11.93
N ARG A 245 -1.25 -0.43 -11.73
CA ARG A 245 -2.08 0.22 -10.73
C ARG A 245 -2.68 -0.79 -9.77
N LYS A 246 -2.92 -0.30 -8.54
CA LYS A 246 -3.66 -1.02 -7.51
C LYS A 246 -4.94 -0.27 -7.16
N PRO A 247 -6.04 -0.98 -6.86
CA PRO A 247 -7.22 -0.34 -6.31
C PRO A 247 -6.87 0.28 -4.95
N LEU A 248 -7.18 1.56 -4.78
CA LEU A 248 -7.15 2.20 -3.48
C LEU A 248 -8.33 1.65 -2.70
N ALA A 249 -8.06 0.82 -1.68
CA ALA A 249 -9.08 0.41 -0.73
C ALA A 249 -9.58 1.67 -0.02
N ALA A 250 -10.69 2.25 -0.52
CA ALA A 250 -11.37 3.32 0.15
C ALA A 250 -11.97 2.74 1.43
N GLN A 251 -11.21 2.80 2.52
CA GLN A 251 -11.72 2.56 3.86
C GLN A 251 -12.63 3.74 4.23
N ARG A 252 -13.76 3.87 3.54
CA ARG A 252 -14.92 4.47 4.19
C ARG A 252 -15.35 3.40 5.18
N PHE A 253 -15.05 3.61 6.46
CA PHE A 253 -15.70 2.87 7.53
C PHE A 253 -17.20 3.19 7.41
N ALA A 254 -17.91 2.44 6.57
CA ALA A 254 -19.35 2.42 6.58
C ALA A 254 -19.70 1.84 7.94
N LEU A 255 -20.02 2.73 8.87
CA LEU A 255 -20.45 2.39 10.21
C LEU A 255 -21.75 1.58 10.07
N GLU A 256 -21.66 0.24 10.07
CA GLU A 256 -22.81 -0.64 9.97
C GLU A 256 -23.80 -0.33 11.10
N ILE A 257 -24.96 0.21 10.75
CA ILE A 257 -25.98 0.64 11.70
C ILE A 257 -26.68 -0.63 12.23
N PRO A 258 -26.59 -0.96 13.53
CA PRO A 258 -27.23 -2.13 14.07
C PRO A 258 -28.74 -1.93 14.01
N LYS A 259 -29.47 -2.98 13.63
CA LYS A 259 -30.95 -2.94 13.68
C LYS A 259 -31.39 -2.96 15.16
N PRO A 260 -32.38 -2.15 15.55
CA PRO A 260 -32.90 -2.17 16.91
C PRO A 260 -33.62 -3.49 17.21
N SER A 261 -33.44 -4.00 18.43
CA SER A 261 -34.20 -5.12 18.98
C SER A 261 -35.49 -4.58 19.63
N TYR A 262 -36.45 -5.46 19.91
CA TYR A 262 -37.71 -5.09 20.58
C TYR A 262 -37.84 -5.80 21.92
N ASP A 263 -38.26 -5.06 22.95
CA ASP A 263 -38.58 -5.60 24.27
C ASP A 263 -39.95 -6.31 24.28
N GLU A 264 -40.25 -7.01 25.37
CA GLU A 264 -41.57 -7.59 25.67
C GLU A 264 -42.70 -6.55 25.59
N ASN A 265 -42.39 -5.28 25.89
CA ASN A 265 -43.30 -4.15 25.81
C ASN A 265 -43.37 -3.51 24.41
N GLY A 266 -42.73 -4.10 23.40
CA GLY A 266 -42.70 -3.61 22.02
C GLY A 266 -41.84 -2.36 21.79
N ARG A 267 -41.05 -1.93 22.78
CA ARG A 267 -40.14 -0.78 22.66
C ARG A 267 -38.87 -1.19 21.92
N ALA A 268 -38.42 -0.33 21.02
CA ALA A 268 -37.17 -0.55 20.30
C ALA A 268 -36.00 -0.21 21.23
N PHE A 269 -35.08 -1.14 21.44
CA PHE A 269 -33.89 -0.92 22.24
C PHE A 269 -32.61 -1.37 21.54
N ILE A 270 -31.51 -0.69 21.88
CA ILE A 270 -30.18 -1.04 21.42
C ILE A 270 -29.24 -1.05 22.60
N THR A 271 -28.51 -2.15 22.74
CA THR A 271 -27.43 -2.27 23.73
C THR A 271 -26.09 -2.07 23.04
N THR A 272 -25.37 -1.05 23.45
CA THR A 272 -23.96 -0.88 23.09
C THR A 272 -23.10 -1.50 24.18
N TYR A 273 -22.48 -2.63 23.85
CA TYR A 273 -21.56 -3.33 24.73
C TYR A 273 -20.16 -2.70 24.72
N GLU A 274 -19.40 -2.92 25.79
CA GLU A 274 -17.97 -2.57 25.90
C GLU A 274 -17.68 -1.07 25.70
N CYS A 275 -18.47 -0.20 26.32
CA CYS A 275 -18.20 1.24 26.33
C CYS A 275 -16.98 1.56 27.19
N LEU A 276 -15.86 1.91 26.55
CA LEU A 276 -14.55 2.04 27.21
C LEU A 276 -14.03 3.47 27.22
N ARG A 277 -13.71 4.00 28.41
CA ARG A 277 -12.90 5.22 28.57
C ARG A 277 -11.97 5.12 29.76
N LYS A 278 -10.67 5.34 29.51
CA LYS A 278 -9.59 5.07 30.47
C LYS A 278 -9.71 3.65 31.03
N LYS A 279 -10.08 3.52 32.32
CA LYS A 279 -10.32 2.24 33.00
C LYS A 279 -11.80 1.95 33.22
N ALA A 280 -12.69 2.89 32.86
CA ALA A 280 -14.13 2.69 32.94
C ALA A 280 -14.58 1.82 31.77
N ARG A 281 -15.45 0.87 32.07
CA ARG A 281 -16.08 -0.07 31.14
C ARG A 281 -17.55 -0.20 31.50
N GLY A 282 -18.39 -0.53 30.54
CA GLY A 282 -19.77 -0.89 30.81
C GLY A 282 -20.64 -0.84 29.58
N ASP A 283 -21.93 -1.01 29.79
CA ASP A 283 -22.91 -1.19 28.74
C ASP A 283 -23.98 -0.11 28.86
N VAL A 284 -24.42 0.38 27.71
CA VAL A 284 -25.45 1.42 27.62
C VAL A 284 -26.57 0.89 26.75
N THR A 285 -27.79 0.87 27.30
CA THR A 285 -28.99 0.50 26.58
C THR A 285 -29.84 1.74 26.36
N ILE A 286 -30.27 1.92 25.12
CA ILE A 286 -31.09 3.05 24.68
C ILE A 286 -32.44 2.51 24.28
N LEU A 287 -33.52 3.06 24.83
CA LEU A 287 -34.89 2.65 24.56
C LEU A 287 -35.69 3.78 23.89
N SER A 288 -36.39 3.46 22.80
CA SER A 288 -37.29 4.38 22.10
C SER A 288 -38.61 3.67 21.75
N PRO A 289 -39.78 4.30 21.98
CA PRO A 289 -40.00 5.62 22.59
C PRO A 289 -39.77 5.62 24.11
N GLY A 290 -39.29 6.74 24.63
CA GLY A 290 -39.00 6.96 26.06
C GLY A 290 -39.38 8.36 26.54
N THR A 291 -39.21 8.60 27.83
CA THR A 291 -39.54 9.84 28.56
C THR A 291 -38.33 10.77 28.79
N GLY A 292 -37.12 10.38 28.39
CA GLY A 292 -35.90 11.11 28.70
C GLY A 292 -35.26 10.73 30.04
N LYS A 293 -35.68 9.61 30.64
CA LYS A 293 -35.15 9.14 31.91
C LYS A 293 -33.77 8.52 31.71
N ILE A 294 -32.77 9.04 32.43
CA ILE A 294 -31.40 8.53 32.42
C ILE A 294 -31.12 7.85 33.75
N THR A 295 -30.91 6.54 33.71
CA THR A 295 -30.55 5.71 34.87
C THR A 295 -29.13 5.17 34.71
N ILE A 296 -28.32 5.30 35.76
CA ILE A 296 -26.92 4.92 35.83
C ILE A 296 -26.74 4.05 37.08
N ASN A 297 -26.44 2.76 36.91
CA ASN A 297 -26.30 1.79 37.99
C ASN A 297 -27.50 1.79 38.97
N GLY A 298 -28.71 1.93 38.45
CA GLY A 298 -29.95 1.99 39.23
C GLY A 298 -30.22 3.33 39.94
N LYS A 299 -29.37 4.35 39.78
CA LYS A 299 -29.59 5.72 40.27
C LYS A 299 -29.89 6.65 39.09
N ASP A 300 -30.47 7.81 39.36
CA ASP A 300 -30.68 8.83 38.32
C ASP A 300 -29.35 9.53 37.96
N ILE A 301 -29.42 10.56 37.11
CA ILE A 301 -28.27 11.39 36.71
C ILE A 301 -27.51 12.03 37.89
N THR A 302 -28.12 12.07 39.07
CA THR A 302 -27.51 12.48 40.34
C THR A 302 -26.35 11.57 40.78
N TYR A 303 -26.18 10.40 40.14
CA TYR A 303 -25.01 9.55 40.32
C TYR A 303 -23.68 10.31 40.16
N PHE A 304 -23.63 11.28 39.24
CA PHE A 304 -22.49 12.20 39.16
C PHE A 304 -22.77 13.45 40.00
N GLU A 305 -21.93 13.73 40.99
CA GLU A 305 -22.00 14.97 41.77
C GLU A 305 -21.58 16.18 40.91
N ASP A 306 -20.57 16.00 40.08
CA ASP A 306 -19.98 17.04 39.25
C ASP A 306 -20.84 17.36 38.00
N VAL A 307 -21.06 18.66 37.76
CA VAL A 307 -21.87 19.17 36.65
C VAL A 307 -21.24 18.82 35.30
N GLN A 308 -19.91 18.90 35.18
CA GLN A 308 -19.21 18.59 33.92
C GLN A 308 -19.47 17.13 33.50
N SER A 309 -19.52 16.22 34.47
CA SER A 309 -19.81 14.81 34.20
C SER A 309 -21.25 14.60 33.72
N ARG A 310 -22.21 15.38 34.21
CA ARG A 310 -23.61 15.36 33.72
C ARG A 310 -23.72 15.93 32.30
N GLU A 311 -23.09 17.07 32.04
CA GLU A 311 -23.07 17.69 30.70
C GLU A 311 -22.53 16.73 29.64
N GLN A 312 -21.47 15.97 29.96
CA GLN A 312 -20.92 14.97 29.04
C GLN A 312 -21.92 13.88 28.67
N VAL A 313 -22.74 13.43 29.62
CA VAL A 313 -23.76 12.39 29.38
C VAL A 313 -24.92 12.93 28.54
N ILE A 314 -25.33 14.17 28.80
CA ILE A 314 -26.48 14.81 28.13
C ILE A 314 -26.12 15.29 26.70
N PHE A 315 -24.87 15.69 26.47
CA PHE A 315 -24.40 16.25 25.19
C PHE A 315 -24.87 15.49 23.92
N PRO A 316 -24.74 14.15 23.79
CA PRO A 316 -25.22 13.43 22.61
C PRO A 316 -26.75 13.48 22.42
N LEU A 317 -27.52 13.57 23.50
CA LEU A 317 -28.99 13.68 23.45
C LEU A 317 -29.43 15.07 22.99
N ILE A 318 -28.76 16.12 23.48
CA ILE A 318 -29.00 17.50 23.01
C ILE A 318 -28.61 17.63 21.54
N PHE A 319 -27.42 17.13 21.17
CA PHE A 319 -26.91 17.25 19.81
C PHE A 319 -27.84 16.63 18.76
N THR A 320 -28.47 15.50 19.11
CA THR A 320 -29.41 14.78 18.22
C THR A 320 -30.86 15.25 18.35
N GLY A 321 -31.19 16.11 19.32
CA GLY A 321 -32.57 16.52 19.60
C GLY A 321 -33.47 15.38 20.11
N MET A 322 -32.88 14.39 20.79
CA MET A 322 -33.54 13.16 21.26
C MET A 322 -33.68 13.08 22.79
N GLN A 323 -33.43 14.19 23.50
CA GLN A 323 -33.42 14.24 24.96
C GLN A 323 -34.72 13.74 25.62
N ASP A 324 -35.88 14.11 25.09
CA ASP A 324 -37.19 13.76 25.68
C ASP A 324 -37.87 12.58 24.98
N LYS A 325 -37.17 11.92 24.04
CA LYS A 325 -37.73 10.86 23.17
C LYS A 325 -37.24 9.47 23.53
N VAL A 326 -36.22 9.38 24.38
CA VAL A 326 -35.40 8.20 24.56
C VAL A 326 -35.07 8.02 26.03
N ASP A 327 -35.23 6.82 26.55
CA ASP A 327 -34.76 6.46 27.89
C ASP A 327 -33.40 5.79 27.80
N VAL A 328 -32.52 6.06 28.77
CA VAL A 328 -31.16 5.54 28.80
C VAL A 328 -30.96 4.77 30.10
N VAL A 329 -30.50 3.53 29.99
CA VAL A 329 -30.06 2.72 31.13
C VAL A 329 -28.60 2.36 30.94
N CYS A 330 -27.77 2.71 31.91
CA CYS A 330 -26.32 2.51 31.86
C CYS A 330 -25.87 1.64 33.02
N ASN A 331 -25.08 0.62 32.72
CA ASN A 331 -24.34 -0.16 33.71
C ASN A 331 -22.85 0.11 33.50
N ILE A 332 -22.21 0.85 34.41
CA ILE A 332 -20.81 1.28 34.28
C ILE A 332 -19.99 0.90 35.52
N GLU A 333 -18.79 0.39 35.29
CA GLU A 333 -17.87 -0.04 36.33
C GLU A 333 -16.44 0.48 36.09
N GLY A 334 -15.70 0.64 37.19
CA GLY A 334 -14.29 1.01 37.16
C GLY A 334 -14.03 2.45 36.74
N GLY A 335 -12.76 2.85 36.76
CA GLY A 335 -12.34 4.21 36.47
C GLY A 335 -12.74 5.21 37.56
N GLY A 336 -12.98 6.46 37.16
CA GLY A 336 -13.48 7.53 38.03
C GLY A 336 -14.58 8.32 37.30
N PRO A 337 -15.18 9.34 37.92
CA PRO A 337 -16.42 9.97 37.43
C PRO A 337 -16.31 10.51 36.01
N SER A 338 -15.27 11.29 35.70
CA SER A 338 -14.99 11.79 34.34
C SER A 338 -14.67 10.68 33.31
N GLY A 339 -14.16 9.54 33.78
CA GLY A 339 -13.96 8.36 32.93
C GLY A 339 -15.28 7.67 32.60
N GLN A 340 -16.12 7.48 33.61
CA GLN A 340 -17.44 6.84 33.47
C GLN A 340 -18.38 7.68 32.62
N SER A 341 -18.51 8.99 32.89
CA SER A 341 -19.38 9.88 32.11
C SER A 341 -19.00 9.92 30.63
N GLY A 342 -17.69 9.96 30.31
CA GLY A 342 -17.25 9.92 28.93
C GLY A 342 -17.35 8.55 28.25
N ALA A 343 -17.41 7.45 29.01
CA ALA A 343 -17.73 6.12 28.47
C ALA A 343 -19.23 6.03 28.14
N ILE A 344 -20.08 6.49 29.06
CA ILE A 344 -21.54 6.58 28.87
C ILE A 344 -21.86 7.46 27.65
N ARG A 345 -21.25 8.64 27.55
CA ARG A 345 -21.40 9.54 26.40
C ARG A 345 -21.18 8.83 25.06
N TRP A 346 -20.12 8.03 24.98
CA TRP A 346 -19.78 7.29 23.76
C TRP A 346 -20.81 6.18 23.49
N GLY A 347 -21.25 5.44 24.53
CA GLY A 347 -22.30 4.43 24.41
C GLY A 347 -23.64 5.03 23.95
N ILE A 348 -24.06 6.14 24.55
CA ILE A 348 -25.27 6.87 24.13
C ILE A 348 -25.15 7.29 22.66
N ALA A 349 -24.04 7.91 22.26
CA ALA A 349 -23.84 8.31 20.87
C ALA A 349 -23.87 7.11 19.89
N TRP A 350 -23.29 5.97 20.26
CA TRP A 350 -23.28 4.78 19.43
C TRP A 350 -24.63 4.09 19.31
N GLY A 351 -25.45 4.09 20.38
CA GLY A 351 -26.79 3.52 20.33
C GLY A 351 -27.77 4.43 19.58
N LEU A 352 -27.62 5.75 19.68
CA LEU A 352 -28.46 6.72 18.96
C LEU A 352 -28.35 6.59 17.44
N ARG A 353 -27.28 5.98 16.93
CA ARG A 353 -27.01 5.85 15.50
C ARG A 353 -28.16 5.20 14.72
N SER A 354 -28.90 4.29 15.34
CA SER A 354 -29.99 3.58 14.65
C SER A 354 -31.33 4.31 14.70
N PHE A 355 -31.44 5.36 15.51
CA PHE A 355 -32.65 6.16 15.66
C PHE A 355 -32.56 7.50 14.91
N VAL A 356 -31.51 7.70 14.11
CA VAL A 356 -31.11 8.99 13.55
C VAL A 356 -30.77 8.86 12.06
N ASP A 357 -31.06 9.90 11.28
CA ASP A 357 -30.79 9.95 9.85
C ASP A 357 -29.29 9.98 9.51
N LYS A 358 -28.94 9.50 8.32
CA LYS A 358 -27.55 9.44 7.83
C LYS A 358 -26.82 10.79 7.87
N ALA A 359 -27.49 11.90 7.54
CA ALA A 359 -26.89 13.23 7.58
C ALA A 359 -26.48 13.64 9.00
N MET A 360 -27.31 13.32 9.99
CA MET A 360 -27.00 13.59 11.40
C MET A 360 -25.89 12.66 11.89
N LEU A 361 -25.78 11.41 11.41
CA LEU A 361 -24.63 10.55 11.72
C LEU A 361 -23.30 11.14 11.28
N GLU A 362 -23.24 11.70 10.06
CA GLU A 362 -22.04 12.37 9.56
C GLU A 362 -21.70 13.58 10.45
N SER A 363 -22.70 14.34 10.90
CA SER A 363 -22.49 15.44 11.84
C SER A 363 -21.98 14.98 13.22
N MET A 364 -22.50 13.86 13.75
CA MET A 364 -22.04 13.26 15.00
C MET A 364 -20.59 12.75 14.89
N GLN A 365 -20.21 12.23 13.72
CA GLN A 365 -18.86 11.80 13.43
C GLN A 365 -17.89 12.99 13.42
N VAL A 366 -18.25 14.08 12.75
CA VAL A 366 -17.47 15.32 12.73
C VAL A 366 -17.37 15.95 14.13
N ALA A 367 -18.43 15.89 14.92
CA ALA A 367 -18.44 16.33 16.32
C ALA A 367 -17.59 15.42 17.25
N GLY A 368 -17.10 14.28 16.77
CA GLY A 368 -16.26 13.36 17.54
C GLY A 368 -17.03 12.55 18.59
N LEU A 369 -18.35 12.44 18.46
CA LEU A 369 -19.20 11.66 19.37
C LEU A 369 -19.02 10.15 19.17
N LEU A 370 -18.84 9.72 17.92
CA LEU A 370 -18.68 8.31 17.55
C LEU A 370 -17.23 7.82 17.69
N THR A 371 -16.27 8.72 17.89
CA THR A 371 -14.85 8.40 18.01
C THR A 371 -14.48 8.01 19.44
N ARG A 372 -13.91 6.82 19.62
CA ARG A 372 -13.45 6.34 20.93
C ARG A 372 -12.17 7.07 21.38
N ASP A 373 -12.15 7.57 22.62
CA ASP A 373 -10.95 8.19 23.20
C ASP A 373 -9.93 7.13 23.65
N HIS A 374 -8.87 6.95 22.84
CA HIS A 374 -7.78 6.02 23.09
C HIS A 374 -6.72 6.54 24.07
N ARG A 375 -6.85 7.77 24.59
CA ARG A 375 -5.86 8.32 25.55
C ARG A 375 -5.91 7.53 26.85
N ARG A 376 -4.74 7.10 27.32
CA ARG A 376 -4.53 6.34 28.57
C ARG A 376 -3.35 6.92 29.32
N ARG A 377 -3.27 6.65 30.63
CA ARG A 377 -2.11 7.06 31.43
C ARG A 377 -0.88 6.29 30.95
N GLU A 378 0.10 7.02 30.43
CA GLU A 378 1.38 6.43 30.05
C GLU A 378 2.09 5.80 31.25
N ARG A 379 2.78 4.68 31.02
CA ARG A 379 3.61 4.04 32.06
C ARG A 379 4.80 4.93 32.44
N LYS A 380 5.25 4.83 33.69
CA LYS A 380 6.52 5.39 34.14
C LYS A 380 7.67 4.67 33.43
N LYS A 381 8.70 5.42 33.02
CA LYS A 381 9.95 4.82 32.52
C LYS A 381 10.94 4.63 33.67
N PRO A 382 11.70 3.53 33.74
CA PRO A 382 12.78 3.38 34.72
C PRO A 382 13.80 4.52 34.52
N GLY A 383 14.42 4.97 35.62
CA GLY A 383 15.35 6.12 35.61
C GLY A 383 14.69 7.50 35.44
N GLN A 384 13.35 7.58 35.37
CA GLN A 384 12.62 8.84 35.30
C GLN A 384 11.63 8.96 36.47
N PRO A 385 11.42 10.16 37.05
CA PRO A 385 10.45 10.36 38.12
C PRO A 385 9.00 10.10 37.66
N GLY A 386 8.68 10.35 36.39
CA GLY A 386 7.34 10.14 35.83
C GLY A 386 7.35 9.49 34.44
N ALA A 387 6.20 9.53 33.76
CA ALA A 387 6.11 9.05 32.38
C ALA A 387 6.92 9.95 31.42
N ARG A 388 6.91 11.27 31.61
CA ARG A 388 7.63 12.22 30.74
C ARG A 388 8.62 13.12 31.49
N LYS A 389 8.37 13.39 32.77
CA LYS A 389 9.24 14.20 33.63
C LYS A 389 10.61 13.53 33.76
N LYS A 390 11.67 14.27 33.48
CA LYS A 390 13.06 13.86 33.66
C LYS A 390 13.55 14.24 35.07
N PRO A 391 14.55 13.53 35.63
CA PRO A 391 15.23 14.00 36.84
C PRO A 391 15.89 15.36 36.56
N SER A 392 16.15 16.12 37.63
CA SER A 392 16.92 17.36 37.52
C SER A 392 18.31 17.05 36.96
N TRP A 393 18.71 17.74 35.91
CA TRP A 393 20.02 17.57 35.26
C TRP A 393 21.01 18.58 35.83
N ASN A 394 22.15 18.09 36.32
CA ASN A 394 23.25 18.93 36.82
C ASN A 394 24.37 18.96 35.78
N ARG A 395 24.69 20.15 35.25
CA ARG A 395 25.64 20.34 34.13
C ARG A 395 27.13 20.23 34.47
N ARG A 396 27.47 20.48 35.75
CA ARG A 396 28.80 20.82 36.32
C ARG A 396 30.01 20.66 35.42
#